data_AF-A0A6J7A7Q6-F1
#
_entry.id   AF-A0A6J7A7Q6-F1
#
_cell.length_a   1.000
_cell.length_b   1.000
_cell.length_c   1.000
_cell.angle_alpha   90.00
_cell.angle_beta   90.00
_cell.angle_gamma   90.00
#
_symmetry.space_group_name_H-M   'P 1'
#
loop_
_entity.id
_entity.type
_entity.pdbx_description
1 polymer ?
#
loop_
_entity_poly.entity_id
_entity_poly.type
_entity_poly.pdbx_seq_one_letter_code
_entity_poly.pdbx_strand_id
1 'polypeptide(L)'
;MFGRGRLDHFALQAESIEAFETIRERLRARGAADDFVTDFGPILSLFFRDPDGLEGEVCVNNPDLVPGADNPPGTRAARYPAEA
;
A
#
# COMPACT_ATOMS: atom_id res chain seq x y z
N MET A 1 10.73 -1.48 13.85
CA MET A 1 10.38 -0.24 13.14
C MET A 1 10.83 0.94 14.00
N PHE A 2 11.43 1.99 13.43
CA PHE A 2 12.00 3.18 14.12
C PHE A 2 13.40 3.07 14.76
N GLY A 3 14.36 2.41 14.08
CA GLY A 3 15.77 2.61 14.41
C GLY A 3 16.23 4.03 14.04
N ARG A 4 16.94 4.73 14.92
CA ARG A 4 17.43 6.10 14.61
C ARG A 4 18.42 6.07 13.43
N GLY A 5 18.25 7.00 12.49
CA GLY A 5 19.24 7.34 11.46
C GLY A 5 19.19 6.53 10.15
N ARG A 6 18.37 5.48 10.05
CA ARG A 6 18.14 4.75 8.79
C ARG A 6 16.84 5.21 8.14
N LEU A 7 16.79 5.18 6.81
CA LEU A 7 15.52 5.23 6.09
C LEU A 7 14.69 4.01 6.51
N ASP A 8 13.44 4.26 6.90
CA ASP A 8 12.50 3.21 7.29
C ASP A 8 11.91 2.57 6.03
N HIS A 9 11.31 3.38 5.16
CA HIS A 9 10.83 3.01 3.82
C HIS A 9 10.70 4.29 2.94
N PHE A 10 10.35 4.12 1.67
CA PHE A 10 9.86 5.20 0.80
C PHE A 10 8.58 4.80 0.08
N ALA A 11 7.77 5.79 -0.29
CA ALA A 11 6.55 5.60 -1.05
C ALA A 11 6.69 6.07 -2.50
N LEU A 12 6.11 5.33 -3.43
CA LEU A 12 5.95 5.70 -4.82
C LEU A 12 4.46 5.91 -5.12
N GLN A 13 4.13 7.05 -5.74
CA GLN A 13 2.77 7.35 -6.16
C GLN A 13 2.45 6.65 -7.48
N ALA A 14 1.43 5.80 -7.48
CA ALA A 14 0.79 5.32 -8.70
C ALA A 14 -0.05 6.44 -9.33
N GLU A 15 -0.01 6.54 -10.66
CA GLU A 15 -0.71 7.56 -11.43
C GLU A 15 -2.25 7.45 -11.32
N SER A 16 -2.75 6.22 -11.27
CA SER A 16 -4.19 5.92 -11.21
C SER A 16 -4.46 4.63 -10.43
N ILE A 17 -5.73 4.36 -10.13
CA ILE A 17 -6.13 3.11 -9.47
C ILE A 17 -5.81 1.89 -10.34
N GLU A 18 -5.93 1.99 -11.66
CA GLU A 18 -5.59 0.91 -12.60
C GLU A 18 -4.09 0.62 -12.62
N ALA A 19 -3.27 1.67 -12.54
CA ALA A 19 -1.82 1.52 -12.42
C ALA A 19 -1.44 0.88 -11.08
N PHE A 20 -2.12 1.28 -9.99
CA PHE A 20 -1.95 0.68 -8.68
C PHE A 20 -2.28 -0.82 -8.67
N GLU A 21 -3.41 -1.21 -9.25
CA GLU A 21 -3.82 -2.62 -9.38
C GLU A 21 -2.79 -3.43 -10.18
N THR A 22 -2.32 -2.88 -11.30
CA THR A 22 -1.27 -3.52 -12.12
C THR A 22 0.03 -3.72 -11.32
N ILE A 23 0.44 -2.72 -10.53
CA ILE A 23 1.63 -2.81 -9.68
C ILE A 23 1.42 -3.84 -8.57
N ARG A 24 0.26 -3.81 -7.90
CA ARG A 24 -0.13 -4.78 -6.87
C ARG A 24 -0.05 -6.21 -7.38
N GLU A 25 -0.66 -6.50 -8.52
CA GLU A 25 -0.62 -7.82 -9.15
C GLU A 25 0.82 -8.28 -9.43
N ARG A 26 1.68 -7.39 -9.96
CA ARG A 26 3.09 -7.70 -10.25
C ARG A 26 3.89 -8.00 -8.98
N LEU A 27 3.70 -7.22 -7.93
CA LEU A 27 4.40 -7.41 -6.65
C LEU A 27 3.97 -8.72 -5.98
N ARG A 28 2.67 -9.01 -5.96
CA ARG A 28 2.13 -10.27 -5.42
C ARG A 28 2.59 -11.49 -6.22
N ALA A 29 2.59 -11.41 -7.55
CA ALA A 29 3.10 -12.49 -8.41
C ALA A 29 4.59 -12.81 -8.18
N ARG A 30 5.35 -11.88 -7.58
CA ARG A 30 6.76 -12.07 -7.19
C ARG A 30 6.93 -12.42 -5.71
N GLY A 31 5.85 -12.53 -4.94
CA GLY A 31 5.90 -12.73 -3.49
C GLY A 31 6.48 -11.55 -2.72
N ALA A 32 6.52 -10.35 -3.34
CA ALA A 32 7.08 -9.14 -2.74
C ALA A 32 6.06 -8.38 -1.87
N ALA A 33 4.78 -8.64 -2.04
CA ALA A 33 3.68 -8.05 -1.27
C ALA A 33 2.60 -9.12 -0.98
N ASP A 34 1.84 -8.92 0.09
CA ASP A 34 0.66 -9.72 0.38
C ASP A 34 -0.61 -9.11 -0.27
N ASP A 35 -1.79 -9.55 0.15
CA ASP A 35 -3.07 -9.06 -0.38
C ASP A 35 -3.57 -7.77 0.30
N PHE A 36 -2.88 -7.32 1.37
CA PHE A 36 -3.36 -6.28 2.27
C PHE A 36 -3.12 -4.89 1.70
N VAL A 37 -4.21 -4.17 1.46
CA VAL A 37 -4.16 -2.74 1.11
C VAL A 37 -4.66 -1.94 2.29
N THR A 38 -3.83 -1.03 2.79
CA THR A 38 -4.18 -0.11 3.86
C THR A 38 -5.00 1.03 3.30
N ASP A 39 -6.12 1.32 3.95
CA ASP A 39 -6.92 2.52 3.74
C ASP A 39 -6.53 3.54 4.80
N PHE A 40 -5.99 4.68 4.38
CA PHE A 40 -5.68 5.82 5.26
C PHE A 40 -6.74 6.92 5.23
N GLY A 41 -7.82 6.75 4.46
CA GLY A 41 -8.80 7.77 4.14
C GLY A 41 -8.55 8.28 2.71
N PRO A 42 -7.79 9.37 2.51
CA PRO A 42 -7.54 9.92 1.17
C PRO A 42 -6.57 9.10 0.32
N ILE A 43 -5.79 8.20 0.93
CA ILE A 43 -4.76 7.40 0.27
C ILE A 43 -4.99 5.91 0.54
N LEU A 44 -4.82 5.10 -0.51
CA LEU A 44 -4.65 3.66 -0.42
C LEU A 44 -3.17 3.32 -0.52
N SER A 45 -2.72 2.32 0.24
CA SER A 45 -1.32 1.94 0.34
C SER A 45 -1.13 0.43 0.28
N LEU A 46 -0.12 -0.02 -0.46
CA LEU A 46 0.38 -1.39 -0.48
C LEU A 46 1.86 -1.39 -0.12
N PHE A 47 2.23 -2.14 0.93
CA PHE A 47 3.62 -2.37 1.28
C PHE A 47 4.22 -3.51 0.45
N PHE A 48 5.50 -3.39 0.13
CA PHE A 48 6.28 -4.46 -0.49
C PHE A 48 7.70 -4.50 0.06
N ARG A 49 8.37 -5.64 -0.14
CA ARG A 49 9.77 -5.82 0.21
C ARG A 49 10.58 -6.24 -1.00
N ASP A 50 11.67 -5.54 -1.26
CA ASP A 50 12.58 -5.88 -2.34
C ASP A 50 13.53 -7.04 -1.94
N PRO A 51 14.30 -7.60 -2.90
CA PRO A 51 15.23 -8.69 -2.62
C PRO A 51 16.35 -8.36 -1.62
N ASP A 52 16.70 -7.10 -1.45
CA ASP A 52 17.73 -6.63 -0.50
C ASP A 52 17.14 -6.34 0.90
N GLY A 53 15.82 -6.48 1.05
CA GLY A 53 15.09 -6.32 2.30
C GLY A 53 14.63 -4.89 2.60
N LEU A 54 14.77 -3.97 1.64
CA LEU A 54 14.18 -2.63 1.71
C LEU A 54 12.65 -2.76 1.70
N GLU A 55 12.01 -2.05 2.63
CA GLU A 55 10.56 -1.88 2.65
C GLU A 55 10.20 -0.67 1.78
N GLY A 56 9.25 -0.86 0.89
CA GLY A 56 8.71 0.17 0.03
C GLY A 56 7.18 0.19 0.09
N GLU A 57 6.61 1.30 -0.33
CA GLU A 57 5.18 1.51 -0.35
C GLU A 57 4.75 2.00 -1.72
N VAL A 58 3.62 1.51 -2.22
CA VAL A 58 2.93 2.07 -3.38
C VAL A 58 1.68 2.76 -2.86
N CYS A 59 1.49 4.02 -3.23
CA CYS A 59 0.34 4.83 -2.82
C CYS A 59 -0.51 5.22 -4.03
N VAL A 60 -1.81 5.37 -3.83
CA VAL A 60 -2.74 5.94 -4.81
C VAL A 60 -3.82 6.74 -4.11
N ASN A 61 -4.38 7.75 -4.78
CA ASN A 61 -5.57 8.43 -4.27
C ASN A 61 -6.72 7.43 -4.10
N ASN A 62 -7.40 7.47 -2.96
CA ASN A 62 -8.49 6.56 -2.67
C ASN A 62 -9.76 6.96 -3.45
N PRO A 63 -10.23 6.17 -4.42
CA PRO A 63 -11.48 6.47 -5.12
C PRO A 63 -12.71 6.30 -4.23
N ASP A 64 -12.57 5.55 -3.13
CA ASP A 64 -13.65 5.21 -2.19
C ASP A 64 -13.60 6.11 -0.93
N LEU A 65 -12.87 7.24 -0.99
CA LEU A 65 -12.74 8.21 0.11
C LEU A 65 -14.11 8.68 0.63
N VAL A 66 -14.29 8.60 1.95
CA VAL A 66 -15.34 9.32 2.67
C VAL A 66 -14.79 10.69 3.12
N PRO A 67 -15.35 11.82 2.67
CA PRO A 67 -14.84 13.14 3.03
C PRO A 67 -14.72 13.35 4.54
N GLY A 68 -13.53 13.75 5.00
CA GLY A 68 -13.22 13.98 6.41
C GLY A 68 -12.92 12.72 7.23
N ALA A 69 -12.85 11.54 6.60
CA ALA A 69 -12.39 10.32 7.24
C ALA A 69 -10.87 10.17 7.10
N ASP A 70 -10.21 9.89 8.21
CA ASP A 70 -8.82 9.44 8.29
C ASP A 70 -8.80 8.11 9.04
N ASN A 71 -8.08 7.13 8.50
CA ASN A 71 -8.04 5.78 9.04
C ASN A 71 -6.64 5.47 9.61
N PRO A 72 -6.55 4.76 10.76
CA PRO A 72 -5.26 4.40 11.32
C PRO A 72 -4.53 3.34 10.46
N PRO A 73 -3.20 3.22 10.58
CA PRO A 73 -2.45 2.11 9.98
C PRO A 73 -3.06 0.76 10.35
N GLY A 74 -3.07 -0.17 9.39
CA GLY A 74 -3.67 -1.51 9.58
C GLY A 74 -5.19 -1.54 9.35
N THR A 75 -5.80 -0.46 8.89
CA THR A 75 -7.19 -0.48 8.40
C THR A 75 -7.23 -1.07 7.00
N ARG A 76 -7.88 -2.22 6.81
CA ARG A 76 -8.00 -2.84 5.49
C ARG A 76 -9.00 -2.07 4.63
N ALA A 77 -8.59 -1.74 3.41
CA ALA A 77 -9.47 -1.15 2.41
C ALA A 77 -10.61 -2.09 2.00
N ALA A 78 -11.86 -1.59 2.05
CA ALA A 78 -13.06 -2.39 1.74
C ALA A 78 -13.07 -2.93 0.30
N ARG A 79 -12.46 -2.21 -0.63
CA ARG A 79 -12.22 -2.61 -2.03
C ARG A 79 -11.38 -3.89 -2.16
N TYR A 80 -10.52 -4.16 -1.18
CA TYR A 80 -9.57 -5.28 -1.18
C TYR A 80 -9.85 -6.22 0.00
N PRO A 81 -10.98 -6.96 -0.04
CA PRO A 81 -11.27 -7.94 1.00
C PRO A 81 -10.19 -9.02 1.04
N ALA A 82 -10.02 -9.63 2.21
CA ALA A 82 -9.13 -10.77 2.35
C ALA A 82 -9.56 -11.89 1.39
N GLU A 83 -8.58 -12.50 0.72
CA GLU A 83 -8.84 -13.67 -0.11
C GLU A 83 -9.20 -14.88 0.78
N ALA A 84 -10.09 -15.75 0.26
CA ALA A 84 -10.62 -16.92 0.98
C ALA A 84 -9.70 -18.13 0.92
#